data_AF-A0AAW9K5I5-F1
#
_entry.id   AF-A0AAW9K5I5-F1
#
_cell.length_a   1.000
_cell.length_b   1.000
_cell.length_c   1.000
_cell.angle_alpha   90.00
_cell.angle_beta   90.00
_cell.angle_gamma   90.00
#
_symmetry.space_group_name_H-M   'P 1'
#
loop_
_entity.id
_entity.type
_entity.pdbx_description
1 polymer ?
#
loop_
_entity_poly.entity_id
_entity_poly.type
_entity_poly.pdbx_seq_one_letter_code
_entity_poly.pdbx_strand_id
1 'polypeptide(L)' 'MDISNWQKGINLNQLKERGYEVCYIKITEGRGYIDPCFEENYNKAIADSSRNESWSLSLFERYFKCYRTSSECS' A
#
# COMPACT_ATOMS: atom_id res chain seq x y z
N MET A 1 -3.77 -8.20 -0.38
CA MET A 1 -4.53 -7.56 0.71
C MET A 1 -4.75 -6.10 0.35
N ASP A 2 -5.95 -5.58 0.61
CA ASP A 2 -6.25 -4.16 0.46
C ASP A 2 -5.91 -3.38 1.73
N ILE A 3 -5.22 -2.25 1.58
CA ILE A 3 -4.78 -1.38 2.67
C ILE A 3 -5.25 0.04 2.39
N SER A 4 -5.97 0.59 3.36
CA SER A 4 -6.49 1.95 3.37
C SER A 4 -6.46 2.51 4.79
N ASN A 5 -6.95 3.74 4.98
CA ASN A 5 -7.16 4.33 6.29
C ASN A 5 -8.08 3.50 7.21
N TRP A 6 -8.89 2.57 6.69
CA TRP A 6 -9.77 1.73 7.51
C TRP A 6 -9.00 0.77 8.42
N GLN A 7 -7.81 0.34 8.02
CA GLN A 7 -7.04 -0.64 8.77
C GLN A 7 -6.13 -0.04 9.85
N LYS A 8 -5.78 1.26 9.76
CA LYS A 8 -4.91 2.07 10.65
C LYS A 8 -3.70 1.35 11.28
N GLY A 9 -2.49 1.85 11.05
CA GLY A 9 -1.30 1.37 11.78
C GLY A 9 -0.83 -0.03 11.35
N ILE A 10 -0.95 -0.35 10.06
CA ILE A 10 -0.48 -1.62 9.52
C ILE A 10 1.04 -1.77 9.69
N ASN A 11 1.44 -2.97 10.13
CA ASN A 11 2.82 -3.43 10.11
C ASN A 11 3.04 -4.33 8.88
N LEU A 12 3.82 -3.83 7.91
CA LEU A 12 4.10 -4.54 6.66
C LEU A 12 4.87 -5.85 6.89
N ASN A 13 5.71 -5.93 7.93
CA ASN A 13 6.46 -7.14 8.25
C ASN A 13 5.54 -8.28 8.68
N GLN A 14 4.48 -7.97 9.44
CA GLN A 14 3.48 -8.98 9.82
C GLN A 14 2.69 -9.49 8.61
N LEU A 15 2.46 -8.64 7.61
CA LEU A 15 1.82 -9.09 6.37
C LEU A 15 2.73 -10.04 5.58
N LYS A 16 4.03 -9.75 5.55
CA LYS A 16 5.02 -10.62 4.92
C LYS A 16 5.14 -11.97 5.62
N GLU A 17 5.23 -11.99 6.94
CA GLU A 17 5.27 -13.22 7.75
C GLU A 17 4.02 -14.10 7.55
N ARG A 18 2.88 -13.47 7.25
CA ARG A 18 1.62 -14.16 6.92
C ARG A 18 1.54 -14.67 5.48
N GLY A 19 2.57 -14.41 4.65
CA GLY A 19 2.63 -14.89 3.27
C GLY A 19 1.84 -14.06 2.26
N TYR A 20 1.50 -12.80 2.54
CA TYR A 20 0.83 -11.94 1.56
C TYR A 20 1.81 -11.48 0.47
N GLU A 21 1.54 -11.91 -0.78
CA GLU A 21 2.40 -11.61 -1.94
C GLU A 21 2.13 -10.24 -2.59
N VAL A 22 0.93 -9.68 -2.44
CA VAL A 22 0.59 -8.37 -3.02
C VAL A 22 -0.27 -7.56 -2.05
N CYS A 23 0.14 -6.32 -1.80
CA CYS A 23 -0.58 -5.31 -1.03
C CYS A 23 -1.03 -4.18 -1.96
N TYR A 24 -2.32 -3.84 -1.89
CA TYR A 24 -2.88 -2.70 -2.61
C TYR A 24 -3.00 -1.53 -1.64
N ILE A 25 -2.44 -0.36 -1.99
CA ILE A 25 -2.52 0.86 -1.18
C ILE A 25 -3.52 1.81 -1.85
N LYS A 26 -4.58 2.16 -1.12
CA LYS A 26 -5.57 3.13 -1.60
C LYS A 26 -4.96 4.53 -1.62
N ILE A 27 -5.17 5.24 -2.74
CA ILE A 27 -4.73 6.64 -2.89
C ILE A 27 -5.92 7.59 -2.70
N THR A 28 -7.02 7.35 -3.40
CA THR A 28 -8.18 8.26 -3.40
C THR A 28 -9.52 7.53 -3.43
N GLU A 29 -10.57 8.24 -2.99
CA GLU A 29 -11.96 7.87 -3.14
C GLU A 29 -12.77 9.00 -3.78
N GLY A 30 -13.53 8.67 -4.82
CA GLY A 30 -14.34 9.65 -5.54
C GLY A 30 -13.50 10.77 -6.17
N ARG A 31 -14.02 12.00 -6.15
CA ARG A 31 -13.41 13.15 -6.85
C ARG A 31 -12.44 13.97 -5.99
N GLY A 32 -12.38 13.74 -4.68
CA GLY A 32 -11.65 14.67 -3.79
C GLY A 32 -11.14 14.10 -2.47
N TYR A 33 -11.44 12.85 -2.12
CA TYR A 33 -10.90 12.26 -0.90
C TYR A 33 -9.54 11.62 -1.21
N ILE A 34 -8.49 12.10 -0.53
CA ILE A 34 -7.18 11.46 -0.49
C ILE A 34 -7.12 10.62 0.78
N ASP A 35 -6.71 9.35 0.67
CA ASP A 35 -6.55 8.49 1.82
C ASP A 35 -5.46 9.06 2.75
N PRO A 36 -5.78 9.43 4.00
CA PRO A 36 -4.84 10.11 4.88
C PRO A 36 -3.68 9.21 5.31
N CYS A 37 -3.80 7.89 5.15
CA CYS A 37 -2.72 6.94 5.42
C CYS A 37 -1.90 6.60 4.17
N PHE A 38 -2.22 7.15 3.00
CA PHE A 38 -1.52 6.86 1.75
C PHE A 38 -0.02 7.12 1.87
N GLU A 39 0.36 8.34 2.25
CA GLU A 39 1.77 8.75 2.32
C GLU A 39 2.56 7.93 3.34
N GLU A 40 2.00 7.68 4.52
CA GLU A 40 2.63 6.84 5.55
C GLU A 40 2.83 5.41 5.06
N ASN A 41 1.80 4.79 4.47
CA ASN A 41 1.87 3.43 3.97
C ASN A 41 2.85 3.31 2.80
N TYR A 42 2.88 4.29 1.90
CA TYR A 42 3.81 4.36 0.78
C TYR A 42 5.26 4.47 1.26
N ASN A 43 5.54 5.40 2.19
CA ASN A 43 6.87 5.60 2.73
C ASN A 43 7.39 4.38 3.51
N LYS A 44 6.52 3.69 4.27
CA LYS A 44 6.88 2.43 4.92
C LYS A 44 7.25 1.35 3.90
N ALA A 45 6.50 1.24 2.82
CA ALA A 45 6.77 0.26 1.78
C ALA A 45 8.10 0.54 1.04
N ILE A 46 8.39 1.82 0.77
CA ILE A 46 9.68 2.22 0.17
C ILE A 46 10.85 1.96 1.13
N ALA A 47 10.73 2.34 2.41
CA ALA A 47 11.79 2.11 3.40
C ALA A 47 12.08 0.62 3.64
N ASP A 48 11.06 -0.23 3.52
CA ASP A 48 11.20 -1.68 3.61
C ASP A 48 11.88 -2.27 2.35
N SER A 49 11.61 -1.70 1.18
CA SER A 49 12.31 -2.07 -0.07
C SER A 49 13.80 -1.70 -0.07
N SER A 50 14.17 -0.57 0.54
CA SER A 50 15.58 -0.13 0.59
C SER A 50 16.43 -0.87 1.62
N ARG A 51 15.82 -1.45 2.66
CA ARG A 51 16.53 -2.21 3.71
C ARG A 51 16.84 -3.65 3.30
N ASN A 52 16.16 -4.18 2.30
CA ASN A 52 16.44 -5.49 1.77
C ASN A 52 17.11 -5.32 0.40
N GLU A 53 18.45 -5.36 0.33
CA GLU A 53 19.26 -5.19 -0.88
C GLU A 53 18.86 -6.13 -2.05
N SER A 54 18.06 -7.16 -1.77
CA SER A 54 17.49 -8.08 -2.75
C SER A 54 16.28 -7.53 -3.53
N TRP A 55 15.70 -6.39 -3.10
CA TRP A 55 14.47 -5.83 -3.67
C TRP A 55 14.80 -4.64 -4.55
N SER A 56 15.04 -4.90 -5.83
CA SER A 56 15.09 -3.83 -6.82
C SER A 56 13.73 -3.10 -6.91
N LEU A 57 13.72 -1.88 -7.44
CA LEU A 57 12.49 -1.10 -7.68
C LEU A 57 11.41 -1.89 -8.44
N SER A 58 11.78 -2.89 -9.25
CA SER A 58 10.82 -3.74 -9.97
C SER A 58 10.09 -4.77 -9.08
N LEU A 59 10.67 -5.15 -7.94
CA LEU A 59 9.98 -5.95 -6.93
C LEU A 59 9.01 -5.08 -6.12
N PHE A 60 9.34 -3.82 -5.84
CA PHE A 60 8.41 -2.91 -5.18
C PHE A 60 7.09 -2.77 -5.97
N GLU A 61 7.16 -2.57 -7.28
CA GLU A 61 5.96 -2.49 -8.15
C GLU A 61 5.16 -3.81 -8.25
N ARG A 62 5.81 -4.96 -8.00
CA ARG A 62 5.12 -6.26 -7.98
C ARG A 62 4.29 -6.44 -6.71
N TYR A 63 4.83 -6.03 -5.56
CA TYR A 63 4.25 -6.29 -4.26
C TYR A 63 3.35 -5.16 -3.77
N PHE A 64 3.59 -3.92 -4.19
CA PHE A 64 2.79 -2.76 -3.81
C PHE A 64 2.15 -2.13 -5.03
N LYS A 65 0.82 -2.21 -5.09
CA LYS A 65 0.03 -1.61 -6.16
C LYS A 65 -0.84 -0.51 -5.61
N CYS A 66 -0.67 0.69 -6.13
CA CYS A 66 -1.54 1.80 -5.74
C CYS A 66 -2.79 1.82 -6.62
N TYR A 67 -3.95 2.15 -6.03
CA TYR A 67 -5.19 2.22 -6.80
C TYR A 67 -6.10 3.37 -6.33
N ARG A 68 -6.99 3.79 -7.23
CA ARG A 68 -8.02 4.80 -6.99
C ARG A 68 -9.38 4.12 -6.99
N THR A 69 -10.25 4.53 -6.07
CA THR A 69 -11.66 4.11 -6.08
C THR A 69 -12.52 5.22 -6.66
N SER A 70 -13.29 4.91 -7.69
CA SER A 70 -14.37 5.79 -8.17
C SER A 70 -15.59 5.56 -7.30
N SER A 71 -16.09 6.60 -6.64
CA SER A 71 -17.34 6.55 -5.86
C SER A 71 -18.60 6.62 -6.74
N GLU A 72 -18.49 6.34 -8.05
CA GLU A 72 -19.65 6.30 -8.95
C GLU A 72 -20.37 4.94 -8.80
N CYS A 73 -21.00 4.74 -7.64
CA CYS A 73 -22.08 3.79 -7.43
C CYS A 73 -23.30 4.57 -6.92
N SER A 74 -23.86 5.41 -7.79
CA SER A 74 -25.26 5.88 -7.84
C SER A 74 -25.39 7.00 -8.87
#